data_AF-A0A968WEI5-F1
#
_entry.id   AF-A0A968WEI5-F1
#
_cell.length_a   1.000
_cell.length_b   1.000
_cell.length_c   1.000
_cell.angle_alpha   90.00
_cell.angle_beta   90.00
_cell.angle_gamma   90.00
#
_symmetry.space_group_name_H-M   'P 1'
#
loop_
_entity.id
_entity.type
_entity.pdbx_description
1 polymer ?
#
loop_
_entity_poly.entity_id
_entity_poly.type
_entity_poly.pdbx_seq_one_letter_code
_entity_poly.pdbx_strand_id
1 'polypeptide(L)'
;MIRSFTRESGIIGDYRLEVEHENVMEEVIDNLIDELGANNEITDWVVEFARENLENERAWDVRDALLNFSKEIFREEFKAIEELVLRTTSDREFFRNFRKQLWQQRNDFFTQINGPAESALHILSKVSWDANDIYYGRNSGLFSFFEAFAGERDLTKLKVSDRVRNDFVIPEKWPGKKTIHARDIVAVAREQLVPIVEELIQVFDTQYEAAVSADAVLKNMYVFGLITDISRKLKEYKDDNNLMLLADAPKFLNGVIQDSDTPFIYEKVGSFYRNFLIDEFQDTSGLQWKIFYPCSPTVSIRATRAW
;
A
#
# COMPACT_ATOMS: atom_id res chain seq x y z
N MET A 1 10.81 -10.62 34.60
CA MET A 1 9.52 -10.08 35.11
C MET A 1 8.33 -10.62 34.30
N ILE A 2 8.29 -10.47 32.96
CA ILE A 2 7.23 -11.06 32.12
C ILE A 2 7.19 -12.60 32.26
N ARG A 3 8.33 -13.29 32.11
CA ARG A 3 8.42 -14.76 32.30
C ARG A 3 8.01 -15.25 33.71
N SER A 4 8.36 -14.49 34.75
CA SER A 4 7.97 -14.83 36.12
C SER A 4 6.48 -14.59 36.35
N PHE A 5 5.87 -13.66 35.61
CA PHE A 5 4.46 -13.34 35.70
C PHE A 5 3.58 -14.35 34.95
N THR A 6 3.92 -14.69 33.70
CA THR A 6 3.20 -15.71 32.92
C THR A 6 3.11 -17.04 33.66
N ARG A 7 4.21 -17.45 34.31
CA ARG A 7 4.29 -18.67 35.13
C ARG A 7 3.40 -18.64 36.39
N GLU A 8 3.16 -17.47 36.98
CA GLU A 8 2.38 -17.32 38.22
C GLU A 8 0.88 -17.11 37.96
N SER A 9 0.49 -16.55 36.81
CA SER A 9 -0.91 -16.31 36.43
C SER A 9 -1.68 -17.57 35.98
N GLY A 10 -1.10 -18.77 36.10
CA GLY A 10 -1.73 -20.02 35.66
C GLY A 10 -1.85 -20.17 34.13
N ILE A 11 -1.27 -19.23 33.37
CA ILE A 11 -1.15 -19.32 31.92
C ILE A 11 0.04 -20.25 31.67
N ILE A 12 -0.26 -21.52 31.41
CA ILE A 12 0.75 -22.56 31.16
C ILE A 12 1.69 -22.07 30.03
N GLY A 13 3.02 -22.07 30.28
CA GLY A 13 4.04 -22.11 29.24
C GLY A 13 5.28 -21.25 29.49
N ASP A 14 6.45 -21.88 29.43
CA ASP A 14 7.80 -21.33 29.54
C ASP A 14 8.17 -20.54 28.27
N TYR A 15 7.39 -19.50 27.93
CA TYR A 15 7.50 -18.85 26.62
C TYR A 15 8.90 -18.31 26.38
N ARG A 16 9.51 -18.71 25.26
CA ARG A 16 10.73 -18.09 24.77
C ARG A 16 10.38 -16.70 24.25
N LEU A 17 10.83 -15.69 24.97
CA LEU A 17 10.73 -14.30 24.51
C LEU A 17 11.65 -14.11 23.31
N GLU A 18 11.07 -13.71 22.18
CA GLU A 18 11.78 -13.46 20.93
C GLU A 18 11.73 -11.97 20.61
N VAL A 19 12.90 -11.38 20.36
CA VAL A 19 13.05 -9.95 20.06
C VAL A 19 13.12 -9.74 18.55
N GLU A 20 13.77 -10.65 17.82
CA GLU A 20 13.89 -10.60 16.37
C GLU A 20 12.64 -11.20 15.70
N HIS A 21 11.75 -10.33 15.25
CA HIS A 21 10.51 -10.73 14.59
C HIS A 21 10.68 -10.96 13.07
N GLU A 22 11.79 -10.53 12.47
CA GLU A 22 12.04 -10.71 11.02
C GLU A 22 12.24 -12.19 10.67
N ASN A 23 13.12 -12.91 11.38
CA ASN A 23 13.34 -14.34 11.18
C ASN A 23 12.06 -15.16 11.42
N VAL A 24 11.25 -14.76 12.41
CA VAL A 24 9.94 -15.40 12.67
C VAL A 24 9.01 -15.23 11.48
N MET A 25 9.00 -14.06 10.84
CA MET A 25 8.14 -13.83 9.67
C MET A 25 8.61 -14.56 8.43
N GLU A 26 9.92 -14.69 8.22
CA GLU A 26 10.44 -15.51 7.13
C GLU A 26 9.95 -16.96 7.24
N GLU A 27 10.07 -17.56 8.42
CA GLU A 27 9.55 -18.92 8.68
C GLU A 27 8.02 -19.00 8.54
N VAL A 28 7.29 -18.00 9.02
CA VAL A 28 5.82 -17.95 8.88
C VAL A 28 5.38 -17.87 7.42
N ILE A 29 6.08 -17.07 6.62
CA ILE A 29 5.81 -16.94 5.19
C ILE A 29 6.20 -18.22 4.46
N ASP A 30 7.26 -18.90 4.86
CA ASP A 30 7.68 -20.17 4.26
C ASP A 30 6.65 -21.26 4.53
N ASN A 31 6.19 -21.36 5.78
CA ASN A 31 5.10 -22.26 6.14
C ASN A 31 3.78 -21.92 5.42
N LEU A 32 3.54 -20.66 5.06
CA LEU A 32 2.38 -20.25 4.27
C LEU A 32 2.54 -20.67 2.80
N ILE A 33 3.75 -20.49 2.24
CA ILE A 33 4.08 -20.87 0.86
C ILE A 33 4.03 -22.40 0.69
N ASP A 34 4.44 -23.16 1.70
CA ASP A 34 4.37 -24.62 1.69
C ASP A 34 2.92 -25.16 1.68
N GLU A 35 1.93 -24.35 2.09
CA GLU A 35 0.51 -24.71 1.96
C GLU A 35 -0.03 -24.50 0.53
N LEU A 36 0.72 -23.83 -0.35
CA LEU A 36 0.32 -23.67 -1.75
C LEU A 36 0.23 -25.05 -2.42
N GLY A 37 -0.83 -25.25 -3.20
CA GLY A 37 -1.20 -26.53 -3.81
C GLY A 37 -2.06 -27.42 -2.91
N ALA A 38 -1.86 -27.41 -1.59
CA ALA A 38 -2.70 -28.16 -0.65
C ALA A 38 -3.95 -27.36 -0.25
N ASN A 39 -3.79 -26.06 -0.02
CA ASN A 39 -4.88 -25.14 0.24
C ASN A 39 -5.29 -24.44 -1.06
N ASN A 40 -6.34 -24.94 -1.71
CA ASN A 40 -6.85 -24.38 -2.97
C ASN A 40 -7.14 -22.88 -2.87
N GLU A 41 -7.62 -22.41 -1.72
CA GLU A 41 -8.05 -21.03 -1.56
C GLU A 41 -6.88 -20.04 -1.55
N ILE A 42 -5.81 -20.36 -0.81
CA ILE A 42 -4.58 -19.57 -0.79
C ILE A 42 -3.87 -19.69 -2.15
N THR A 43 -3.91 -20.89 -2.74
CA THR A 43 -3.30 -21.15 -4.06
C THR A 43 -3.94 -20.30 -5.14
N ASP A 44 -5.27 -20.27 -5.21
CA ASP A 44 -6.00 -19.46 -6.19
C ASP A 44 -5.67 -17.97 -6.01
N TRP A 45 -5.59 -17.50 -4.76
CA TRP A 45 -5.23 -16.11 -4.46
C TRP A 45 -3.82 -15.74 -4.95
N VAL A 46 -2.84 -16.60 -4.69
CA VAL A 46 -1.44 -16.40 -5.11
C VAL A 46 -1.28 -16.49 -6.63
N VAL A 47 -1.99 -17.42 -7.28
CA VAL A 47 -1.99 -17.57 -8.74
C VAL A 47 -2.61 -16.34 -9.40
N GLU A 48 -3.72 -15.83 -8.89
CA GLU A 48 -4.35 -14.60 -9.38
C GLU A 48 -3.41 -13.40 -9.24
N PHE A 49 -2.76 -13.25 -8.08
CA PHE A 49 -1.75 -12.19 -7.88
C PHE A 49 -0.62 -12.27 -8.90
N ALA A 50 -0.02 -13.45 -9.06
CA ALA A 50 1.08 -13.64 -9.99
C ALA A 50 0.65 -13.35 -11.44
N ARG A 51 -0.54 -13.80 -11.85
CA ARG A 51 -1.10 -13.50 -13.18
C ARG A 51 -1.29 -12.01 -13.38
N GLU A 52 -1.92 -11.32 -12.43
CA GLU A 52 -2.17 -9.88 -12.55
C GLU A 52 -0.86 -9.06 -12.55
N ASN A 53 0.15 -9.45 -11.77
CA ASN A 53 1.45 -8.78 -11.83
C ASN A 53 2.14 -9.00 -13.18
N LEU A 54 2.07 -10.21 -13.75
CA LEU A 54 2.61 -10.48 -15.09
C LEU A 54 1.90 -9.66 -16.17
N GLU A 55 0.58 -9.56 -16.12
CA GLU A 55 -0.22 -8.73 -17.04
C GLU A 55 0.12 -7.23 -16.95
N ASN A 56 0.60 -6.78 -15.78
CA ASN A 56 0.94 -5.38 -15.51
C ASN A 56 2.45 -5.09 -15.49
N GLU A 57 3.28 -6.00 -16.01
CA GLU A 57 4.75 -5.86 -16.06
C GLU A 57 5.40 -5.62 -14.68
N ARG A 58 4.80 -6.16 -13.62
CA ARG A 58 5.30 -6.10 -12.23
C ARG A 58 6.01 -7.39 -11.85
N ALA A 59 6.83 -7.30 -10.80
CA ALA A 59 7.43 -8.49 -10.19
C ALA A 59 6.32 -9.43 -9.69
N TRP A 60 6.37 -10.69 -10.14
CA TRP A 60 5.38 -11.71 -9.76
C TRP A 60 5.68 -12.35 -8.39
N ASP A 61 6.85 -12.06 -7.80
CA ASP A 61 7.30 -12.68 -6.56
C ASP A 61 6.42 -12.26 -5.38
N VAL A 62 5.64 -13.23 -4.89
CA VAL A 62 4.72 -13.06 -3.76
C VAL A 62 5.49 -13.01 -2.45
N ARG A 63 6.61 -13.74 -2.35
CA ARG A 63 7.39 -13.85 -1.11
C ARG A 63 7.90 -12.49 -0.68
N ASP A 64 8.54 -11.76 -1.60
CA ASP A 64 9.05 -10.42 -1.32
C ASP A 64 7.94 -9.43 -0.94
N ALA A 65 6.79 -9.51 -1.61
CA ALA A 65 5.63 -8.68 -1.28
C ALA A 65 5.08 -8.98 0.12
N LEU A 66 4.98 -10.25 0.48
CA LEU A 66 4.55 -10.71 1.80
C LEU A 66 5.54 -10.28 2.89
N LEU A 67 6.83 -10.45 2.66
CA LEU A 67 7.88 -10.07 3.61
C LEU A 67 7.87 -8.57 3.90
N ASN A 68 7.79 -7.74 2.85
CA ASN A 68 7.76 -6.29 3.01
C ASN A 68 6.53 -5.84 3.80
N PHE A 69 5.36 -6.42 3.52
CA PHE A 69 4.15 -6.11 4.27
C PHE A 69 4.16 -6.66 5.70
N SER A 70 4.79 -7.81 5.95
CA SER A 70 4.83 -8.42 7.28
C SER A 70 5.44 -7.51 8.35
N LYS A 71 6.35 -6.62 7.93
CA LYS A 71 6.96 -5.59 8.78
C LYS A 71 5.92 -4.61 9.32
N GLU A 72 4.82 -4.40 8.61
CA GLU A 72 3.72 -3.52 9.03
C GLU A 72 2.83 -4.20 10.10
N ILE A 73 2.76 -5.54 10.15
CA ILE A 73 1.90 -6.30 11.08
C ILE A 73 2.34 -6.13 12.55
N PHE A 74 3.61 -5.84 12.79
CA PHE A 74 4.13 -5.61 14.15
C PHE A 74 4.05 -4.16 14.61
N ARG A 75 3.67 -3.25 13.71
CA ARG A 75 3.49 -1.85 14.08
C ARG A 75 2.29 -1.71 15.01
N GLU A 76 2.41 -0.79 15.96
CA GLU A 76 1.40 -0.58 16.98
C GLU A 76 0.07 -0.11 16.37
N GLU A 77 0.15 0.72 15.34
CA GLU A 77 -0.98 1.22 14.56
C GLU A 77 -1.78 0.06 13.96
N PHE A 78 -1.08 -0.95 13.44
CA PHE A 78 -1.70 -2.16 12.95
C PHE A 78 -2.31 -2.98 14.09
N LYS A 79 -1.58 -3.18 15.20
CA LYS A 79 -2.08 -3.92 16.38
C LYS A 79 -3.36 -3.33 16.98
N ALA A 80 -3.54 -2.01 16.86
CA ALA A 80 -4.75 -1.32 17.31
C ALA A 80 -5.98 -1.65 16.45
N ILE A 81 -5.80 -2.01 15.18
CA ILE A 81 -6.89 -2.33 14.23
C ILE A 81 -6.93 -3.80 13.83
N GLU A 82 -5.99 -4.62 14.31
CA GLU A 82 -5.79 -6.02 13.91
C GLU A 82 -7.08 -6.85 13.95
N GLU A 83 -7.89 -6.74 15.01
CA GLU A 83 -9.15 -7.49 15.12
C GLU A 83 -10.19 -7.04 14.09
N LEU A 84 -10.30 -5.73 13.85
CA LEU A 84 -11.18 -5.17 12.83
C LEU A 84 -10.74 -5.62 11.44
N VAL A 85 -9.43 -5.58 11.17
CA VAL A 85 -8.84 -6.05 9.92
C VAL A 85 -9.17 -7.51 9.74
N LEU A 86 -8.83 -8.39 10.69
CA LEU A 86 -9.10 -9.82 10.61
C LEU A 86 -10.58 -10.14 10.38
N ARG A 87 -11.49 -9.45 11.08
CA ARG A 87 -12.94 -9.63 10.86
C ARG A 87 -13.37 -9.22 9.47
N THR A 88 -12.81 -8.13 8.94
CA THR A 88 -13.14 -7.62 7.61
C THR A 88 -12.53 -8.52 6.53
N THR A 89 -11.25 -8.91 6.68
CA THR A 89 -10.48 -9.79 5.78
C THR A 89 -10.91 -11.24 5.78
N SER A 90 -11.76 -11.64 6.73
CA SER A 90 -12.37 -12.96 6.71
C SER A 90 -13.42 -13.12 5.60
N ASP A 91 -14.02 -12.02 5.12
CA ASP A 91 -14.96 -12.05 4.00
C ASP A 91 -14.21 -11.96 2.66
N ARG A 92 -13.75 -13.12 2.16
CA ARG A 92 -12.99 -13.19 0.90
C ARG A 92 -13.82 -12.82 -0.33
N GLU A 93 -15.15 -12.96 -0.30
CA GLU A 93 -16.00 -12.51 -1.41
C GLU A 93 -16.00 -10.99 -1.53
N PHE A 94 -16.03 -10.28 -0.39
CA PHE A 94 -15.88 -8.83 -0.37
C PHE A 94 -14.58 -8.40 -1.07
N PHE A 95 -13.42 -9.00 -0.74
CA PHE A 95 -12.16 -8.61 -1.39
C PHE A 95 -12.13 -8.95 -2.87
N ARG A 96 -12.63 -10.13 -3.26
CA ARG A 96 -12.70 -10.50 -4.68
C ARG A 96 -13.54 -9.50 -5.47
N ASN A 97 -14.71 -9.12 -4.93
CA ASN A 97 -15.61 -8.18 -5.57
C ASN A 97 -15.04 -6.75 -5.60
N PHE A 98 -14.49 -6.28 -4.47
CA PHE A 98 -13.89 -4.96 -4.38
C PHE A 98 -12.67 -4.84 -5.28
N ARG A 99 -11.82 -5.88 -5.35
CA ARG A 99 -10.68 -5.95 -6.27
C ARG A 99 -11.14 -5.83 -7.72
N LYS A 100 -12.17 -6.59 -8.11
CA LYS A 100 -12.75 -6.53 -9.44
C LYS A 100 -13.24 -5.13 -9.79
N GLN A 101 -13.87 -4.43 -8.85
CA GLN A 101 -14.32 -3.04 -9.05
C GLN A 101 -13.14 -2.09 -9.26
N LEU A 102 -12.10 -2.18 -8.43
CA LEU A 102 -10.90 -1.33 -8.56
C LEU A 102 -10.16 -1.60 -9.88
N TRP A 103 -10.04 -2.87 -10.26
CA TRP A 103 -9.41 -3.28 -11.52
C TRP A 103 -10.19 -2.75 -12.72
N GLN A 104 -11.52 -2.86 -12.69
CA GLN A 104 -12.39 -2.29 -13.72
C GLN A 104 -12.22 -0.78 -13.80
N GLN A 105 -12.29 -0.06 -12.68
CA GLN A 105 -12.12 1.40 -12.64
C GLN A 105 -10.77 1.85 -13.21
N ARG A 106 -9.68 1.16 -12.87
CA ARG A 106 -8.34 1.41 -13.43
C ARG A 106 -8.30 1.17 -14.94
N ASN A 107 -8.87 0.06 -15.41
CA ASN A 107 -8.78 -0.31 -16.83
C ASN A 107 -9.75 0.47 -17.71
N ASP A 108 -10.88 0.93 -17.17
CA ASP A 108 -11.78 1.85 -17.83
C ASP A 108 -11.08 3.18 -18.11
N PHE A 109 -10.27 3.68 -17.17
CA PHE A 109 -9.44 4.85 -17.39
C PHE A 109 -8.46 4.63 -18.55
N PHE A 110 -7.69 3.52 -18.55
CA PHE A 110 -6.78 3.21 -19.65
C PHE A 110 -7.50 3.09 -20.99
N THR A 111 -8.67 2.46 -21.02
CA THR A 111 -9.45 2.30 -22.25
C THR A 111 -9.89 3.65 -22.80
N GLN A 112 -10.32 4.57 -21.92
CA GLN A 112 -10.76 5.91 -22.29
C GLN A 112 -9.63 6.83 -22.75
N ILE A 113 -8.38 6.60 -22.34
CA ILE A 113 -7.23 7.37 -22.84
C ILE A 113 -6.55 6.75 -24.07
N ASN A 114 -6.45 5.42 -24.12
CA ASN A 114 -5.69 4.74 -25.18
C ASN A 114 -6.35 4.91 -26.55
N GLY A 115 -7.66 4.69 -26.65
CA GLY A 115 -8.39 4.74 -27.92
C GLY A 115 -8.29 6.10 -28.64
N PRO A 116 -8.58 7.22 -27.96
CA PRO A 116 -8.42 8.55 -28.54
C PRO A 116 -6.95 8.88 -28.87
N ALA A 117 -6.01 8.50 -28.00
CA ALA A 117 -4.59 8.75 -28.24
C ALA A 117 -4.04 7.96 -29.44
N GLU A 118 -4.39 6.68 -29.59
CA GLU A 118 -4.06 5.86 -30.76
C GLU A 118 -4.68 6.45 -32.05
N SER A 119 -5.90 6.98 -31.95
CA SER A 119 -6.56 7.66 -33.07
C SER A 119 -5.81 8.93 -33.49
N ALA A 120 -5.33 9.73 -32.54
CA ALA A 120 -4.49 10.89 -32.82
C ALA A 120 -3.16 10.51 -33.48
N LEU A 121 -2.49 9.46 -32.99
CA LEU A 121 -1.26 8.94 -33.61
C LEU A 121 -1.50 8.45 -35.04
N HIS A 122 -2.64 7.81 -35.30
CA HIS A 122 -3.02 7.37 -36.64
C HIS A 122 -3.27 8.56 -37.58
N ILE A 123 -3.93 9.62 -37.10
CA ILE A 123 -4.09 10.88 -37.87
C ILE A 123 -2.71 11.47 -38.20
N LEU A 124 -1.84 11.59 -37.20
CA LEU A 124 -0.48 12.11 -37.33
C LEU A 124 0.40 11.25 -38.26
N SER A 125 0.09 9.97 -38.46
CA SER A 125 0.82 9.11 -39.42
C SER A 125 0.47 9.39 -40.88
N LYS A 126 -0.65 10.08 -41.15
CA LYS A 126 -1.19 10.31 -42.49
C LYS A 126 -1.00 11.74 -43.01
N VAL A 127 -0.62 12.67 -42.14
CA VAL A 127 -0.38 14.06 -42.52
C VAL A 127 0.94 14.22 -43.27
N SER A 128 1.11 15.37 -43.93
CA SER A 128 2.28 15.68 -44.75
C SER A 128 3.42 16.38 -43.98
N TRP A 129 3.25 16.58 -42.68
CA TRP A 129 4.15 17.32 -41.79
C TRP A 129 4.59 16.46 -40.60
N ASP A 130 5.67 16.84 -39.93
CA ASP A 130 6.23 16.08 -38.80
C ASP A 130 6.46 16.94 -37.56
N ALA A 131 7.07 16.36 -36.52
CA ALA A 131 7.36 17.05 -35.28
C ALA A 131 8.19 18.33 -35.45
N ASN A 132 9.03 18.45 -36.48
CA ASN A 132 9.82 19.66 -36.75
C ASN A 132 8.98 20.82 -37.29
N ASP A 133 7.80 20.53 -37.85
CA ASP A 133 6.85 21.54 -38.29
C ASP A 133 6.01 22.13 -37.16
N ILE A 134 6.03 21.51 -35.97
CA ILE A 134 5.35 21.99 -34.77
C ILE A 134 6.20 23.01 -34.03
N TYR A 135 5.56 23.96 -33.35
CA TYR A 135 6.22 24.95 -32.50
C TYR A 135 7.01 24.24 -31.39
N TYR A 136 8.28 24.63 -31.20
CA TYR A 136 9.31 23.90 -30.42
C TYR A 136 9.80 22.57 -30.99
N GLY A 137 9.37 22.19 -32.20
CA GLY A 137 9.86 21.00 -32.90
C GLY A 137 9.56 19.72 -32.13
N ARG A 138 10.52 18.78 -32.15
CA ARG A 138 10.48 17.54 -31.36
C ARG A 138 10.32 17.75 -29.85
N ASN A 139 10.72 18.92 -29.33
CA ASN A 139 10.59 19.27 -27.91
C ASN A 139 9.26 19.95 -27.59
N SER A 140 8.32 20.00 -28.54
CA SER A 140 6.95 20.48 -28.31
C SER A 140 6.28 19.71 -27.19
N GLY A 141 6.50 18.39 -27.14
CA GLY A 141 5.84 17.47 -26.23
C GLY A 141 4.51 16.92 -26.77
N LEU A 142 4.11 17.31 -27.99
CA LEU A 142 2.83 16.91 -28.59
C LEU A 142 2.78 15.42 -28.94
N PHE A 143 3.78 14.94 -29.68
CA PHE A 143 3.86 13.53 -30.08
C PHE A 143 4.05 12.64 -28.86
N SER A 144 4.98 12.99 -27.96
CA SER A 144 5.20 12.25 -26.72
C SER A 144 3.98 12.21 -25.80
N PHE A 145 3.12 13.24 -25.84
CA PHE A 145 1.85 13.24 -25.09
C PHE A 145 0.91 12.14 -25.61
N PHE A 146 0.68 12.08 -26.93
CA PHE A 146 -0.16 11.03 -27.50
C PHE A 146 0.48 9.64 -27.38
N GLU A 147 1.80 9.50 -27.55
CA GLU A 147 2.51 8.24 -27.34
C GLU A 147 2.35 7.73 -25.90
N ALA A 148 2.50 8.62 -24.91
CA ALA A 148 2.30 8.26 -23.51
C ALA A 148 0.86 7.82 -23.23
N PHE A 149 -0.13 8.58 -23.69
CA PHE A 149 -1.55 8.25 -23.46
C PHE A 149 -2.05 7.04 -24.24
N ALA A 150 -1.36 6.64 -25.31
CA ALA A 150 -1.69 5.44 -26.08
C ALA A 150 -1.14 4.15 -25.45
N GLY A 151 0.06 4.20 -24.87
CA GLY A 151 0.81 2.99 -24.52
C GLY A 151 1.32 2.87 -23.08
N GLU A 152 1.41 3.96 -22.33
CA GLU A 152 1.98 3.92 -20.98
C GLU A 152 1.02 3.24 -19.99
N ARG A 153 1.52 2.25 -19.26
CA ARG A 153 0.75 1.49 -18.25
C ARG A 153 1.07 1.91 -16.83
N ASP A 154 2.17 2.64 -16.63
CA ASP A 154 2.50 3.26 -15.36
C ASP A 154 1.82 4.63 -15.24
N LEU A 155 0.74 4.67 -14.46
CA LEU A 155 -0.02 5.90 -14.19
C LEU A 155 0.87 7.05 -13.67
N THR A 156 1.97 6.75 -12.95
CA THR A 156 2.85 7.79 -12.38
C THR A 156 3.63 8.58 -13.45
N LYS A 157 3.73 8.04 -14.66
CA LYS A 157 4.39 8.67 -15.80
C LYS A 157 3.44 9.47 -16.67
N LEU A 158 2.12 9.27 -16.55
CA LEU A 158 1.12 10.06 -17.26
C LEU A 158 1.04 11.47 -16.69
N LYS A 159 1.17 12.48 -17.56
CA LYS A 159 1.16 13.88 -17.16
C LYS A 159 0.47 14.74 -18.21
N VAL A 160 -0.37 15.65 -17.72
CA VAL A 160 -0.94 16.75 -18.51
C VAL A 160 -0.23 18.04 -18.10
N SER A 161 0.72 18.49 -18.92
CA SER A 161 1.49 19.72 -18.64
C SER A 161 0.70 21.00 -18.93
N ASP A 162 1.14 22.13 -18.40
CA ASP A 162 0.56 23.44 -18.70
C ASP A 162 0.52 23.75 -20.21
N ARG A 163 1.50 23.26 -20.97
CA ARG A 163 1.53 23.41 -22.42
C ARG A 163 0.40 22.63 -23.10
N VAL A 164 0.10 21.43 -22.62
CA VAL A 164 -1.03 20.65 -23.12
C VAL A 164 -2.34 21.43 -22.88
N ARG A 165 -2.51 21.99 -21.68
CA ARG A 165 -3.72 22.74 -21.30
C ARG A 165 -3.88 24.09 -22.00
N ASN A 166 -2.78 24.78 -22.29
CA ASN A 166 -2.84 26.18 -22.75
C ASN A 166 -2.47 26.38 -24.22
N ASP A 167 -1.64 25.49 -24.77
CA ASP A 167 -1.13 25.62 -26.14
C ASP A 167 -1.72 24.56 -27.06
N PHE A 168 -1.84 23.31 -26.60
CA PHE A 168 -2.34 22.24 -27.48
C PHE A 168 -3.84 22.31 -27.71
N VAL A 169 -4.60 23.01 -26.87
CA VAL A 169 -6.02 23.30 -27.12
C VAL A 169 -6.26 24.46 -28.10
N ILE A 170 -5.20 25.13 -28.58
CA ILE A 170 -5.29 26.28 -29.49
C ILE A 170 -4.59 25.94 -30.81
N PRO A 171 -5.31 25.55 -31.87
CA PRO A 171 -4.73 25.15 -33.16
C PRO A 171 -3.70 26.13 -33.72
N GLU A 172 -3.93 27.43 -33.57
CA GLU A 172 -3.08 28.50 -34.10
C GLU A 172 -1.68 28.54 -33.46
N LYS A 173 -1.51 27.93 -32.29
CA LYS A 173 -0.22 27.85 -31.59
C LYS A 173 0.64 26.66 -32.03
N TRP A 174 0.08 25.73 -32.81
CA TRP A 174 0.78 24.50 -33.19
C TRP A 174 1.86 24.71 -34.25
N PRO A 175 1.67 25.50 -35.33
CA PRO A 175 2.67 25.60 -36.37
C PRO A 175 3.97 26.27 -35.91
N GLY A 176 5.10 25.69 -36.31
CA GLY A 176 6.41 26.32 -36.19
C GLY A 176 6.50 27.57 -37.06
N LYS A 177 7.21 28.61 -36.59
CA LYS A 177 7.27 29.93 -37.25
C LYS A 177 7.70 29.93 -38.73
N LYS A 178 8.40 28.88 -39.18
CA LYS A 178 8.96 28.76 -40.54
C LYS A 178 8.35 27.60 -41.35
N THR A 179 7.35 26.89 -40.82
CA THR A 179 6.77 25.74 -41.55
C THR A 179 5.94 26.21 -42.73
N ILE A 180 6.04 25.48 -43.85
CA ILE A 180 5.18 25.66 -45.02
C ILE A 180 3.80 25.02 -44.82
N HIS A 181 3.67 24.12 -43.83
CA HIS A 181 2.45 23.35 -43.56
C HIS A 181 1.47 24.05 -42.61
N ALA A 182 1.69 25.34 -42.28
CA ALA A 182 0.97 26.02 -41.21
C ALA A 182 -0.57 25.98 -41.35
N ARG A 183 -1.09 26.12 -42.58
CA ARG A 183 -2.54 26.05 -42.83
C ARG A 183 -3.10 24.64 -42.61
N ASP A 184 -2.36 23.63 -43.06
CA ASP A 184 -2.75 22.23 -42.93
C ASP A 184 -2.71 21.78 -41.46
N ILE A 185 -1.65 22.14 -40.73
CA ILE A 185 -1.52 21.89 -39.28
C ILE A 185 -2.71 22.49 -38.54
N VAL A 186 -3.06 23.76 -38.78
CA VAL A 186 -4.18 24.42 -38.09
C VAL A 186 -5.51 23.74 -38.42
N ALA A 187 -5.74 23.36 -39.68
CA ALA A 187 -6.96 22.68 -40.09
C ALA A 187 -7.10 21.30 -39.42
N VAL A 188 -6.06 20.45 -39.52
CA VAL A 188 -6.05 19.12 -38.89
C VAL A 188 -6.13 19.21 -37.37
N ALA A 189 -5.40 20.14 -36.76
CA ALA A 189 -5.45 20.36 -35.32
C ALA A 189 -6.87 20.73 -34.90
N ARG A 190 -7.49 21.72 -35.54
CA ARG A 190 -8.83 22.19 -35.19
C ARG A 190 -9.91 21.12 -35.37
N GLU A 191 -9.88 20.41 -36.50
CA GLU A 191 -10.97 19.50 -36.86
C GLU A 191 -10.84 18.12 -36.23
N GLN A 192 -9.61 17.67 -35.93
CA GLN A 192 -9.37 16.28 -35.55
C GLN A 192 -8.58 16.12 -34.25
N LEU A 193 -7.51 16.88 -34.03
CA LEU A 193 -6.59 16.60 -32.91
C LEU A 193 -6.92 17.36 -31.62
N VAL A 194 -7.37 18.61 -31.70
CA VAL A 194 -7.76 19.40 -30.51
C VAL A 194 -8.94 18.78 -29.77
N PRO A 195 -10.01 18.29 -30.44
CA PRO A 195 -11.08 17.57 -29.75
C PRO A 195 -10.56 16.36 -28.96
N ILE A 196 -9.58 15.63 -29.51
CA ILE A 196 -8.94 14.51 -28.82
C ILE A 196 -8.11 15.01 -27.62
N VAL A 197 -7.34 16.10 -27.78
CA VAL A 197 -6.59 16.69 -26.65
C VAL A 197 -7.53 17.09 -25.52
N GLU A 198 -8.64 17.76 -25.83
CA GLU A 198 -9.64 18.17 -24.85
C GLU A 198 -10.30 16.98 -24.15
N GLU A 199 -10.65 15.93 -24.91
CA GLU A 199 -11.19 14.68 -24.36
C GLU A 199 -10.18 14.03 -23.39
N LEU A 200 -8.92 13.89 -23.80
CA LEU A 200 -7.87 13.30 -22.95
C LEU A 200 -7.62 14.12 -21.69
N ILE A 201 -7.64 15.46 -21.77
CA ILE A 201 -7.54 16.34 -20.60
C ILE A 201 -8.75 16.11 -19.67
N GLN A 202 -9.97 16.04 -20.22
CA GLN A 202 -11.18 15.85 -19.43
C GLN A 202 -11.18 14.50 -18.70
N VAL A 203 -10.83 13.42 -19.39
CA VAL A 203 -10.72 12.08 -18.78
C VAL A 203 -9.65 12.09 -17.70
N PHE A 204 -8.48 12.70 -17.97
CA PHE A 204 -7.42 12.84 -16.98
C PHE A 204 -7.92 13.61 -15.74
N ASP A 205 -8.54 14.76 -15.90
CA ASP A 205 -8.97 15.60 -14.78
C ASP A 205 -10.08 14.96 -13.93
N THR A 206 -10.94 14.14 -14.54
CA THR A 206 -12.10 13.57 -13.87
C THR A 206 -11.86 12.18 -13.30
N GLN A 207 -10.96 11.39 -13.89
CA GLN A 207 -10.81 9.97 -13.57
C GLN A 207 -9.40 9.57 -13.12
N TYR A 208 -8.37 10.37 -13.38
CA TYR A 208 -6.98 10.00 -13.05
C TYR A 208 -6.78 9.78 -11.55
N GLU A 209 -7.32 10.65 -10.68
CA GLU A 209 -7.19 10.49 -9.22
C GLU A 209 -7.81 9.16 -8.75
N ALA A 210 -8.99 8.84 -9.27
CA ALA A 210 -9.69 7.61 -8.96
C ALA A 210 -8.93 6.38 -9.48
N ALA A 211 -8.33 6.46 -10.66
CA ALA A 211 -7.51 5.39 -11.24
C ALA A 211 -6.20 5.17 -10.47
N VAL A 212 -5.51 6.25 -10.07
CA VAL A 212 -4.28 6.18 -9.26
C VAL A 212 -4.58 5.62 -7.88
N SER A 213 -5.70 6.04 -7.28
CA SER A 213 -6.15 5.50 -5.99
C SER A 213 -6.45 4.00 -6.08
N ALA A 214 -7.16 3.58 -7.13
CA ALA A 214 -7.42 2.17 -7.38
C ALA A 214 -6.11 1.37 -7.57
N ASP A 215 -5.16 1.89 -8.35
CA ASP A 215 -3.85 1.25 -8.57
C ASP A 215 -3.03 1.12 -7.27
N ALA A 216 -3.04 2.15 -6.41
CA ALA A 216 -2.37 2.13 -5.12
C ALA A 216 -2.98 1.11 -4.16
N VAL A 217 -4.31 0.99 -4.14
CA VAL A 217 -5.00 -0.02 -3.32
C VAL A 217 -4.70 -1.42 -3.86
N LEU A 218 -4.84 -1.65 -5.18
CA LEU A 218 -4.60 -2.95 -5.81
C LEU A 218 -3.19 -3.50 -5.51
N LYS A 219 -2.16 -2.64 -5.51
CA LYS A 219 -0.78 -3.04 -5.16
C LYS A 219 -0.67 -3.68 -3.76
N ASN A 220 -1.46 -3.21 -2.80
CA ASN A 220 -1.38 -3.65 -1.40
C ASN A 220 -2.50 -4.64 -1.03
N MET A 221 -3.55 -4.71 -1.84
CA MET A 221 -4.77 -5.48 -1.55
C MET A 221 -4.53 -6.99 -1.51
N TYR A 222 -3.59 -7.50 -2.30
CA TYR A 222 -3.25 -8.92 -2.29
C TYR A 222 -2.66 -9.37 -0.98
N VAL A 223 -1.74 -8.58 -0.45
CA VAL A 223 -1.12 -8.91 0.82
C VAL A 223 -2.11 -8.77 1.96
N PHE A 224 -3.00 -7.78 1.85
CA PHE A 224 -4.10 -7.63 2.78
C PHE A 224 -5.06 -8.84 2.76
N GLY A 225 -5.34 -9.44 1.61
CA GLY A 225 -6.14 -10.66 1.52
C GLY A 225 -5.50 -11.87 2.20
N LEU A 226 -4.17 -11.94 2.23
CA LEU A 226 -3.41 -13.00 2.89
C LEU A 226 -3.16 -12.72 4.39
N ILE A 227 -3.59 -11.57 4.92
CA ILE A 227 -3.29 -11.20 6.30
C ILE A 227 -3.91 -12.13 7.32
N THR A 228 -5.10 -12.65 7.02
CA THR A 228 -5.79 -13.63 7.86
C THR A 228 -4.97 -14.93 7.91
N ASP A 229 -4.43 -15.37 6.77
CA ASP A 229 -3.61 -16.57 6.68
C ASP A 229 -2.25 -16.38 7.35
N ILE A 230 -1.60 -15.23 7.15
CA ILE A 230 -0.35 -14.87 7.84
C ILE A 230 -0.56 -14.82 9.35
N SER A 231 -1.64 -14.18 9.83
CA SER A 231 -1.97 -14.08 11.25
C SER A 231 -2.23 -15.47 11.87
N ARG A 232 -2.96 -16.34 11.14
CA ARG A 232 -3.14 -17.74 11.52
C ARG A 232 -1.81 -18.46 11.62
N LYS A 233 -0.96 -18.38 10.60
CA LYS A 233 0.35 -19.03 10.56
C LYS A 233 1.30 -18.52 11.63
N LEU A 234 1.30 -17.21 11.89
CA LEU A 234 2.05 -16.61 12.97
C LEU A 234 1.60 -17.13 14.34
N LYS A 235 0.29 -17.34 14.52
CA LYS A 235 -0.25 -17.94 15.75
C LYS A 235 0.19 -19.40 15.88
N GLU A 236 0.01 -20.21 14.84
CA GLU A 236 0.46 -21.61 14.80
C GLU A 236 1.96 -21.71 15.15
N TYR A 237 2.80 -20.90 14.49
CA TYR A 237 4.24 -20.88 14.74
C TYR A 237 4.58 -20.50 16.18
N LYS A 238 3.90 -19.50 16.76
CA LYS A 238 4.11 -19.09 18.16
C LYS A 238 3.72 -20.19 19.14
N ASP A 239 2.61 -20.87 18.88
CA ASP A 239 2.10 -21.95 19.74
C ASP A 239 3.02 -23.18 19.66
N ASP A 240 3.43 -23.60 18.45
CA ASP A 240 4.30 -24.77 18.22
C ASP A 240 5.71 -24.58 18.80
N ASN A 241 6.23 -23.36 18.77
CA ASN A 241 7.54 -23.02 19.31
C ASN A 241 7.50 -22.53 20.77
N ASN A 242 6.32 -22.48 21.39
CA ASN A 242 6.10 -21.90 22.71
C ASN A 242 6.81 -20.53 22.82
N LEU A 243 6.52 -19.65 21.86
CA LEU A 243 7.21 -18.39 21.61
C LEU A 243 6.29 -17.20 21.84
N MET A 244 6.83 -16.15 22.45
CA MET A 244 6.14 -14.87 22.62
C MET A 244 7.01 -13.76 22.03
N LEU A 245 6.45 -12.99 21.10
CA LEU A 245 7.14 -11.83 20.55
C LEU A 245 7.14 -10.66 21.54
N LEU A 246 8.25 -9.93 21.63
CA LEU A 246 8.31 -8.73 22.46
C LEU A 246 7.25 -7.69 22.08
N ALA A 247 6.95 -7.58 20.79
CA ALA A 247 5.90 -6.70 20.25
C ALA A 247 4.48 -7.04 20.78
N ASP A 248 4.23 -8.29 21.19
CA ASP A 248 2.94 -8.73 21.73
C ASP A 248 2.81 -8.44 23.24
N ALA A 249 3.94 -8.16 23.93
CA ALA A 249 3.96 -7.97 25.38
C ALA A 249 3.05 -6.84 25.88
N PRO A 250 2.96 -5.67 25.21
CA PRO A 250 2.09 -4.61 25.68
C PRO A 250 0.60 -4.98 25.62
N LYS A 251 0.18 -5.67 24.54
CA LYS A 251 -1.21 -6.12 24.36
C LYS A 251 -1.56 -7.21 25.37
N PHE A 252 -0.65 -8.17 25.59
CA PHE A 252 -0.80 -9.21 26.61
C PHE A 252 -0.95 -8.62 28.02
N LEU A 253 -0.04 -7.71 28.41
CA LEU A 253 -0.09 -7.09 29.74
C LEU A 253 -1.37 -6.29 29.94
N ASN A 254 -1.76 -5.45 28.95
CA ASN A 254 -3.00 -4.69 29.03
C ASN A 254 -4.24 -5.58 29.18
N GLY A 255 -4.31 -6.72 28.48
CA GLY A 255 -5.41 -7.68 28.64
C GLY A 255 -5.52 -8.22 30.06
N VAL A 256 -4.39 -8.60 30.66
CA VAL A 256 -4.37 -9.10 32.05
C VAL A 256 -4.67 -7.99 33.07
N ILE A 257 -4.31 -6.75 32.75
CA ILE A 257 -4.52 -5.58 33.63
C ILE A 257 -5.99 -5.14 33.63
N GLN A 258 -6.66 -5.16 32.48
CA GLN A 258 -8.05 -4.68 32.37
C GLN A 258 -9.07 -5.58 33.07
N ASP A 259 -8.80 -6.88 33.19
CA ASP A 259 -9.71 -7.85 33.81
C ASP A 259 -9.58 -7.96 35.35
N SER A 260 -8.80 -7.10 36.02
CA SER A 260 -8.69 -7.13 37.49
C SER A 260 -8.70 -5.75 38.14
N ASP A 261 -9.45 -5.62 39.25
CA ASP A 261 -9.66 -4.35 39.97
C ASP A 261 -8.36 -3.71 40.51
N THR A 262 -7.33 -4.52 40.75
CA THR A 262 -5.94 -4.08 40.94
C THR A 262 -5.03 -5.24 40.55
N PRO A 263 -4.41 -5.20 39.37
CA PRO A 263 -3.58 -6.31 38.90
C PRO A 263 -2.44 -6.57 39.88
N PHE A 264 -2.34 -7.82 40.33
CA PHE A 264 -1.24 -8.35 41.16
C PHE A 264 0.15 -7.95 40.64
N ILE A 265 0.29 -7.74 39.32
CA ILE A 265 1.50 -7.18 38.69
C ILE A 265 1.94 -5.89 39.38
N TYR A 266 1.02 -4.94 39.60
CA TYR A 266 1.35 -3.63 40.13
C TYR A 266 1.71 -3.66 41.60
N GLU A 267 1.05 -4.50 42.39
CA GLU A 267 1.41 -4.73 43.79
C GLU A 267 2.81 -5.32 43.91
N LYS A 268 3.12 -6.33 43.10
CA LYS A 268 4.44 -6.96 43.07
C LYS A 268 5.50 -5.98 42.59
N VAL A 269 5.28 -5.31 41.46
CA VAL A 269 6.23 -4.36 40.89
C VAL A 269 6.48 -3.17 41.82
N GLY A 270 5.44 -2.60 42.43
CA GLY A 270 5.54 -1.52 43.41
C GLY A 270 6.23 -1.93 44.71
N SER A 271 6.15 -3.22 45.09
CA SER A 271 6.89 -3.75 46.26
C SER A 271 8.41 -3.83 46.02
N PHE A 272 8.84 -4.06 44.77
CA PHE A 272 10.25 -4.14 44.40
C PHE A 272 10.85 -2.78 43.99
N TYR A 273 10.08 -1.95 43.29
CA TYR A 273 10.53 -0.67 42.74
C TYR A 273 9.62 0.47 43.19
N ARG A 274 10.19 1.44 43.92
CA ARG A 274 9.45 2.63 44.43
C ARG A 274 9.54 3.87 43.54
N ASN A 275 10.43 3.85 42.56
CA ASN A 275 10.66 4.95 41.61
C ASN A 275 10.96 4.33 40.23
N PHE A 276 10.34 4.86 39.17
CA PHE A 276 10.67 4.53 37.78
C PHE A 276 11.27 5.75 37.10
N LEU A 277 12.42 5.56 36.44
CA LEU A 277 12.95 6.51 35.48
C LEU A 277 12.70 5.93 34.10
N ILE A 278 11.91 6.63 33.29
CA ILE A 278 11.69 6.27 31.88
C ILE A 278 12.52 7.24 31.06
N ASP A 279 13.58 6.72 30.47
CA ASP A 279 14.36 7.45 29.49
C ASP A 279 13.71 7.34 28.11
N GLU A 280 13.93 8.34 27.25
CA GLU A 280 13.32 8.40 25.90
C GLU A 280 11.79 8.31 25.91
N PHE A 281 11.17 9.07 26.81
CA PHE A 281 9.71 9.05 26.95
C PHE A 281 8.96 9.43 25.67
N GLN A 282 9.55 10.26 24.80
CA GLN A 282 8.96 10.60 23.51
C GLN A 282 8.80 9.41 22.57
N ASP A 283 9.60 8.35 22.75
CA ASP A 283 9.56 7.13 21.95
C ASP A 283 8.64 6.06 22.61
N THR A 284 8.02 6.41 23.74
CA THR A 284 7.07 5.53 24.43
C THR A 284 5.72 5.59 23.74
N SER A 285 5.27 4.42 23.28
CA SER A 285 3.96 4.24 22.67
C SER A 285 2.79 4.46 23.64
N GLY A 286 1.60 4.69 23.08
CA GLY A 286 0.36 4.79 23.84
C GLY A 286 0.01 3.50 24.61
N LEU A 287 0.21 2.33 24.02
CA LEU A 287 -0.01 1.04 24.70
C LEU A 287 1.00 0.80 25.83
N GLN A 288 2.26 1.17 25.65
CA GLN A 288 3.27 1.09 26.71
C GLN A 288 2.92 2.04 27.86
N TRP A 289 2.49 3.26 27.57
CA TRP A 289 2.09 4.21 28.62
C TRP A 289 0.90 3.72 29.45
N LYS A 290 -0.11 3.09 28.82
CA LYS A 290 -1.25 2.50 29.53
C LYS A 290 -0.83 1.41 30.54
N ILE A 291 0.29 0.74 30.31
CA ILE A 291 0.84 -0.25 31.26
C ILE A 291 1.51 0.43 32.44
N PHE A 292 2.20 1.56 32.24
CA PHE A 292 2.86 2.30 33.32
C PHE A 292 1.91 3.18 34.13
N TYR A 293 0.83 3.67 33.52
CA TYR A 293 -0.10 4.61 34.16
C TYR A 293 -0.63 4.12 35.52
N PRO A 294 -1.07 2.86 35.69
CA PRO A 294 -1.56 2.37 36.98
C PRO A 294 -0.47 2.19 38.05
N CYS A 295 0.82 2.22 37.71
CA CYS A 295 1.92 2.28 38.69
C CYS A 295 2.06 3.67 39.34
N SER A 296 1.56 4.73 38.68
CA SER A 296 1.74 6.13 39.10
C SER A 296 1.17 6.50 40.48
N PRO A 297 0.09 5.90 41.02
CA PRO A 297 -0.42 6.24 42.34
C PRO A 297 0.47 5.76 43.49
N THR A 298 1.30 4.74 43.25
CA THR A 298 2.10 4.05 44.28
C THR A 298 3.61 4.35 44.15
N VAL A 299 4.04 4.95 43.04
CA VAL A 299 5.43 5.09 42.63
C VAL A 299 5.67 6.44 41.95
N SER A 300 6.80 7.12 42.24
CA SER A 300 7.21 8.32 41.49
C SER A 300 7.76 7.91 40.12
N ILE A 301 7.10 8.36 39.04
CA ILE A 301 7.58 8.23 37.66
C ILE A 301 8.23 9.56 37.26
N ARG A 302 9.53 9.53 36.93
CA ARG A 302 10.22 10.65 36.29
C ARG A 302 10.54 10.29 34.84
N ALA A 303 10.19 11.18 33.93
CA ALA A 303 10.54 11.06 32.51
C ALA A 303 11.71 11.99 32.20
N THR A 304 12.71 11.49 31.46
CA THR A 304 13.82 12.30 30.95
C THR A 304 13.79 12.32 29.42
N ARG A 305 14.26 13.43 28.85
CA ARG A 305 14.64 13.52 27.43
C ARG A 305 16.13 13.19 27.34
N ALA A 306 16.54 12.28 26.46
CA ALA A 306 17.92 12.30 26.01
C ALA A 306 18.15 13.53 25.10
N TRP A 307 19.38 14.03 25.13
CA TRP A 307 19.84 15.14 24.30
C TRP A 307 20.54 14.62 23.05
#